data_AF-A0A3D3TT93-F1
#
_entry.id   AF-A0A3D3TT93-F1
#
_cell.length_a   1.000
_cell.length_b   1.000
_cell.length_c   1.000
_cell.angle_alpha   90.00
_cell.angle_beta   90.00
_cell.angle_gamma   90.00
#
_symmetry.space_group_name_H-M   'P 1'
#
loop_
_entity.id
_entity.type
_entity.pdbx_description
1 polymer ?
#
loop_
_entity_poly.entity_id
_entity_poly.type
_entity_poly.pdbx_seq_one_letter_code
_entity_poly.pdbx_strand_id
1 'polypeptide(L)'
;MGINEIIVYIMVVFMALGAIDKCLGNKFGLGEKFEEGFMAMGSLAIAMIGVICLAPVLANILEPVIVPVFNFLGADPGMFGGTLLANDMGGASLSKALAVDSQAGMFGGLIVGSMMGVTIVFTIPVALGIIEKEDHKFLAMGVLAGVITIPLGAFVGGLVAGFPIIMVLKNLIPIVIIAALIALGLWKFENAIVKGFTVFGK
;
A
#
# COMPACT_ATOMS: atom_id res chain seq x y z
N MET A 1 -9.05 26.69 3.45
CA MET A 1 -8.23 25.60 4.02
C MET A 1 -8.82 24.28 3.58
N GLY A 2 -8.01 23.42 2.97
CA GLY A 2 -8.44 22.06 2.63
C GLY A 2 -8.61 21.20 3.89
N ILE A 3 -9.42 20.14 3.83
CA ILE A 3 -9.59 19.18 4.94
C ILE A 3 -8.24 18.63 5.40
N ASN A 4 -7.33 18.35 4.46
CA ASN A 4 -5.96 17.90 4.75
C ASN A 4 -5.21 18.90 5.65
N GLU A 5 -5.25 20.20 5.32
CA GLU A 5 -4.57 21.22 6.11
C GLU A 5 -5.13 21.28 7.53
N ILE A 6 -6.46 21.17 7.68
CA ILE A 6 -7.11 21.14 9.01
C ILE A 6 -6.61 19.96 9.83
N ILE A 7 -6.54 18.75 9.25
CA ILE A 7 -6.03 17.56 9.92
C ILE A 7 -4.57 17.77 10.36
N VAL A 8 -3.74 18.29 9.46
CA VAL A 8 -2.32 18.58 9.76
C VAL A 8 -2.19 19.59 10.90
N TYR A 9 -3.00 20.65 10.90
CA TYR A 9 -2.99 21.62 12.02
C TYR A 9 -3.37 20.99 13.34
N ILE A 10 -4.38 20.11 13.36
CA ILE A 10 -4.77 19.37 14.58
C ILE A 10 -3.61 18.50 15.07
N MET A 11 -2.94 17.75 14.18
CA MET A 11 -1.77 16.94 14.52
C MET A 11 -0.64 17.79 15.11
N VAL A 12 -0.33 18.93 14.49
CA VAL A 12 0.71 19.87 14.96
C VAL A 12 0.38 20.42 16.34
N VAL A 13 -0.89 20.74 16.62
CA VAL A 13 -1.32 21.19 17.95
C VAL A 13 -1.07 20.11 18.99
N PHE A 14 -1.46 18.85 18.74
CA PHE A 14 -1.20 17.75 19.69
C PHE A 14 0.29 17.48 19.87
N MET A 15 1.09 17.54 18.79
CA MET A 15 2.54 17.43 18.86
C MET A 15 3.14 18.55 19.74
N ALA A 16 2.70 19.80 19.56
CA ALA A 16 3.15 20.93 20.35
C ALA A 16 2.76 20.77 21.82
N LEU A 17 1.53 20.33 22.12
CA LEU A 17 1.09 20.05 23.49
C LEU A 17 1.93 18.96 24.15
N GLY A 18 2.23 17.87 23.43
CA GLY A 18 3.12 16.82 23.93
C GLY A 18 4.53 17.32 24.20
N ALA A 19 5.10 18.11 23.30
CA ALA A 19 6.41 18.73 23.49
C ALA A 19 6.44 19.68 24.70
N ILE A 20 5.41 20.53 24.84
CA ILE A 20 5.28 21.46 25.99
C ILE A 20 5.15 20.67 27.29
N ASP A 21 4.29 19.64 27.34
CA ASP A 21 4.12 18.82 28.54
C ASP A 21 5.43 18.11 28.93
N LYS A 22 6.18 17.58 27.94
CA LYS A 22 7.51 17.01 28.17
C LYS A 22 8.47 18.03 28.82
N CYS A 23 8.52 19.26 28.29
CA CYS A 23 9.35 20.34 28.85
C CYS A 23 8.92 20.75 30.28
N LEU A 24 7.64 20.60 30.63
CA LEU A 24 7.10 20.93 31.94
C LEU A 24 7.16 19.77 32.96
N GLY A 25 7.85 18.68 32.61
CA GLY A 25 8.03 17.51 33.47
C GLY A 25 6.95 16.44 33.33
N ASN A 26 6.28 16.37 32.18
CA ASN A 26 5.28 15.36 31.81
C ASN A 26 4.12 15.23 32.81
N LYS A 27 3.50 16.36 33.18
CA LYS A 27 2.43 16.40 34.19
C LYS A 27 1.11 15.84 33.66
N PHE A 28 0.87 15.96 32.36
CA PHE A 28 -0.35 15.49 31.70
C PHE A 28 -0.18 14.13 31.00
N GLY A 29 1.04 13.56 31.01
CA GLY A 29 1.36 12.28 30.36
C GLY A 29 1.47 12.35 28.84
N LEU A 30 1.32 13.55 28.24
CA LEU A 30 1.39 13.76 26.80
C LEU A 30 2.84 13.74 26.30
N GLY A 31 3.78 14.15 27.15
CA GLY A 31 5.21 14.15 26.85
C GLY A 31 5.79 12.76 26.61
N GLU A 32 5.23 11.73 27.24
CA GLU A 32 5.61 10.33 26.99
C GLU A 32 5.20 9.88 25.58
N LYS A 33 3.99 10.23 25.14
CA LYS A 33 3.53 9.95 23.76
C LYS A 33 4.31 10.73 22.71
N PHE A 34 4.71 11.96 23.02
CA PHE A 34 5.62 12.72 22.17
C PHE A 34 6.98 12.01 22.01
N GLU A 35 7.55 11.51 23.11
CA GLU A 35 8.82 10.79 23.10
C GLU A 35 8.75 9.44 22.40
N GLU A 36 7.68 8.66 22.62
CA GLU A 36 7.40 7.43 21.87
C GLU A 36 7.39 7.69 20.36
N GLY A 37 6.68 8.74 19.92
CA GLY A 37 6.64 9.14 18.52
C GLY A 37 8.02 9.54 17.99
N PHE A 38 8.80 10.27 18.79
CA PHE A 38 10.15 10.68 18.43
C PHE A 38 11.11 9.50 18.28
N MET A 39 11.05 8.54 19.22
CA MET A 39 11.86 7.32 19.19
C MET A 39 11.47 6.40 18.03
N ALA A 40 10.19 6.37 17.65
CA ALA A 40 9.71 5.62 16.49
C ALA A 40 10.25 6.17 15.15
N MET A 41 10.61 7.46 15.07
CA MET A 41 11.12 8.04 13.82
C MET A 41 12.39 7.34 13.32
N GLY A 42 13.30 6.93 14.21
CA GLY A 42 14.56 6.30 13.81
C GLY A 42 14.36 4.94 13.14
N SER A 43 13.55 4.07 13.76
CA SER A 43 13.26 2.74 13.20
C SER A 43 12.43 2.84 11.91
N LEU A 44 11.44 3.73 11.87
CA LEU A 44 10.64 3.99 10.67
C LEU A 44 11.51 4.52 9.52
N ALA A 45 12.42 5.46 9.80
CA ALA A 45 13.30 6.03 8.78
C ALA A 45 14.22 4.96 8.16
N ILE A 46 14.83 4.09 8.96
CA ILE A 46 15.70 3.01 8.45
C ILE A 46 14.92 2.09 7.51
N ALA A 47 13.70 1.68 7.90
CA ALA A 47 12.86 0.83 7.08
C ALA A 47 12.46 1.54 5.76
N MET A 48 11.92 2.76 5.85
CA MET A 48 11.46 3.51 4.67
C MET A 48 12.60 3.86 3.72
N ILE A 49 13.75 4.32 4.22
CA ILE A 49 14.93 4.60 3.39
C ILE A 49 15.40 3.33 2.69
N GLY A 50 15.46 2.21 3.41
CA GLY A 50 15.83 0.92 2.83
C GLY A 50 14.94 0.54 1.65
N VAL A 51 13.61 0.62 1.81
CA VAL A 51 12.68 0.28 0.72
C VAL A 51 12.78 1.30 -0.42
N ILE A 52 12.85 2.60 -0.13
CA ILE A 52 12.98 3.65 -1.16
C ILE A 52 14.27 3.47 -1.98
N CYS A 53 15.39 3.10 -1.35
CA CYS A 53 16.65 2.83 -2.04
C CYS A 53 16.63 1.52 -2.83
N LEU A 54 15.92 0.49 -2.35
CA LEU A 54 15.77 -0.79 -3.05
C LEU A 54 14.77 -0.73 -4.20
N ALA A 55 13.77 0.14 -4.13
CA ALA A 55 12.71 0.22 -5.13
C ALA A 55 13.24 0.42 -6.57
N PRO A 56 14.22 1.31 -6.87
CA PRO A 56 14.82 1.42 -8.20
C PRO A 56 15.56 0.15 -8.66
N VAL A 57 16.21 -0.55 -7.73
CA VAL A 57 16.93 -1.79 -8.04
C VAL A 57 15.94 -2.91 -8.39
N LEU A 58 14.87 -3.05 -7.60
CA LEU A 58 13.77 -3.96 -7.88
C LEU A 58 13.08 -3.61 -9.21
N ALA A 59 12.90 -2.32 -9.50
CA ALA A 59 12.39 -1.85 -10.77
C ALA A 59 13.23 -2.38 -11.92
N ASN A 60 14.53 -2.11 -11.93
CA ASN A 60 15.43 -2.50 -13.01
C ASN A 60 15.49 -4.02 -13.24
N ILE A 61 15.37 -4.80 -12.16
CA ILE A 61 15.38 -6.27 -12.26
C ILE A 61 14.07 -6.78 -12.86
N LEU A 62 12.92 -6.18 -12.50
CA LEU A 62 11.60 -6.65 -12.88
C LEU A 62 11.10 -6.01 -14.20
N GLU A 63 11.65 -4.87 -14.59
CA GLU A 63 11.33 -4.10 -15.80
C GLU A 63 11.24 -4.95 -17.07
N PRO A 64 12.20 -5.86 -17.37
CA PRO A 64 12.18 -6.64 -18.61
C PRO A 64 10.97 -7.58 -18.74
N VAL A 65 10.32 -7.91 -17.61
CA VAL A 65 9.14 -8.78 -17.57
C VAL A 65 7.87 -7.94 -17.42
N ILE A 66 7.89 -6.98 -16.51
CA ILE A 66 6.72 -6.18 -16.14
C ILE A 66 6.31 -5.23 -17.26
N VAL A 67 7.26 -4.49 -17.85
CA VAL A 67 6.95 -3.48 -18.87
C VAL A 67 6.26 -4.12 -20.08
N PRO A 68 6.77 -5.24 -20.66
CA PRO A 68 6.08 -5.90 -21.77
C PRO A 68 4.69 -6.42 -21.39
N VAL A 69 4.52 -6.98 -20.18
CA VAL A 69 3.25 -7.52 -19.72
C VAL A 69 2.21 -6.42 -19.55
N PHE A 70 2.54 -5.32 -18.87
CA PHE A 70 1.61 -4.21 -18.67
C PHE A 70 1.26 -3.53 -19.99
N ASN A 71 2.25 -3.28 -20.86
CA ASN A 71 2.00 -2.73 -22.20
C ASN A 71 1.12 -3.65 -23.05
N PHE A 72 1.34 -4.97 -22.99
CA PHE A 72 0.51 -5.96 -23.69
C PHE A 72 -0.94 -5.94 -23.21
N LEU A 73 -1.15 -5.75 -21.91
CA LEU A 73 -2.49 -5.59 -21.32
C LEU A 73 -3.09 -4.19 -21.56
N GLY A 74 -2.36 -3.28 -22.20
CA GLY A 74 -2.78 -1.90 -22.44
C GLY A 74 -2.76 -1.01 -21.20
N ALA A 75 -2.05 -1.43 -20.15
CA ALA A 75 -1.85 -0.69 -18.91
C ALA A 75 -0.45 -0.06 -18.87
N ASP A 76 -0.35 1.07 -18.19
CA ASP A 76 0.90 1.77 -17.98
C ASP A 76 1.79 1.00 -16.99
N PRO A 77 3.10 0.83 -17.26
CA PRO A 77 4.02 0.16 -16.33
C PRO A 77 4.10 0.80 -14.95
N GLY A 78 3.76 2.10 -14.82
CA GLY A 78 3.63 2.80 -13.55
C GLY A 78 2.65 2.13 -12.58
N MET A 79 1.67 1.36 -13.06
CA MET A 79 0.76 0.59 -12.22
C MET A 79 1.46 -0.50 -11.40
N PHE A 80 2.62 -0.98 -11.87
CA PHE A 80 3.37 -2.02 -11.17
C PHE A 80 3.84 -1.58 -9.78
N GLY A 81 4.31 -0.34 -9.66
CA GLY A 81 4.87 0.16 -8.40
C GLY A 81 3.89 0.09 -7.25
N GLY A 82 2.66 0.56 -7.45
CA GLY A 82 1.58 0.48 -6.46
C GLY A 82 0.89 -0.87 -6.36
N THR A 83 1.08 -1.76 -7.34
CA THR A 83 0.62 -3.16 -7.20
C THR A 83 1.48 -3.90 -6.20
N LEU A 84 2.80 -3.65 -6.18
CA LEU A 84 3.75 -4.38 -5.35
C LEU A 84 4.04 -3.68 -4.01
N LEU A 85 4.28 -2.37 -4.02
CA LEU A 85 4.72 -1.62 -2.84
C LEU A 85 3.64 -0.66 -2.35
N ALA A 86 3.57 -0.48 -1.04
CA ALA A 86 2.72 0.55 -0.44
C ALA A 86 3.14 1.95 -0.91
N ASN A 87 2.18 2.86 -0.98
CA ASN A 87 2.38 4.22 -1.47
C ASN A 87 3.43 5.00 -0.66
N ASP A 88 3.47 4.78 0.66
CA ASP A 88 4.44 5.34 1.61
C ASP A 88 5.77 4.56 1.68
N MET A 89 5.77 3.26 1.33
CA MET A 89 6.97 2.42 1.24
C MET A 89 7.65 2.50 -0.14
N GLY A 90 7.62 3.66 -0.79
CA GLY A 90 8.29 3.87 -2.09
C GLY A 90 7.50 3.42 -3.32
N GLY A 91 6.31 2.83 -3.17
CA GLY A 91 5.43 2.47 -4.29
C GLY A 91 5.00 3.68 -5.13
N ALA A 92 4.79 4.84 -4.50
CA ALA A 92 4.51 6.08 -5.23
C ALA A 92 5.71 6.53 -6.07
N SER A 93 6.92 6.52 -5.50
CA SER A 93 8.17 6.87 -6.19
C SER A 93 8.46 5.92 -7.35
N LEU A 94 8.28 4.62 -7.13
CA LEU A 94 8.46 3.58 -8.14
C LEU A 94 7.46 3.72 -9.28
N SER A 95 6.18 3.93 -8.96
CA SER A 95 5.13 4.13 -9.97
C SER A 95 5.41 5.34 -10.83
N LYS A 96 5.88 6.44 -10.22
CA LYS A 96 6.26 7.65 -10.94
C LYS A 96 7.49 7.44 -11.83
N ALA A 97 8.45 6.61 -11.42
CA ALA A 97 9.64 6.32 -12.20
C ALA A 97 9.37 5.42 -13.42
N LEU A 98 8.45 4.47 -13.28
CA LEU A 98 8.06 3.54 -14.34
C LEU A 98 6.98 4.09 -15.28
N ALA A 99 6.29 5.16 -14.86
CA ALA A 99 5.14 5.67 -15.59
C ALA A 99 5.51 6.32 -16.92
N VAL A 100 4.78 5.96 -17.97
CA VAL A 100 4.81 6.68 -19.24
C VAL A 100 3.85 7.89 -19.16
N ASP A 101 2.66 7.66 -18.61
CA ASP A 101 1.69 8.71 -18.30
C ASP A 101 1.75 9.09 -16.81
N SER A 102 1.98 10.37 -16.55
CA SER A 102 2.10 10.90 -15.18
C SER A 102 0.84 10.65 -14.33
N GLN A 103 -0.35 10.69 -14.92
CA GLN A 103 -1.59 10.41 -14.18
C GLN A 103 -1.74 8.92 -13.86
N ALA A 104 -1.31 8.03 -14.75
CA ALA A 104 -1.25 6.60 -14.49
C ALA A 104 -0.25 6.27 -13.37
N GLY A 105 0.91 6.93 -13.35
CA GLY A 105 1.87 6.82 -12.24
C GLY A 105 1.30 7.29 -10.89
N MET A 106 0.56 8.40 -10.89
CA MET A 106 -0.13 8.88 -9.68
C MET A 106 -1.27 7.95 -9.26
N PHE A 107 -2.04 7.43 -10.21
CA PHE A 107 -3.14 6.49 -9.95
C PHE A 107 -2.61 5.17 -9.36
N GLY A 108 -1.62 4.57 -10.02
CA GLY A 108 -0.94 3.37 -9.54
C GLY A 108 -0.30 3.60 -8.17
N GLY A 109 0.54 4.62 -8.07
CA GLY A 109 1.33 4.88 -6.88
C GLY A 109 0.52 5.26 -5.64
N LEU A 110 -0.50 6.10 -5.79
CA LEU A 110 -1.25 6.64 -4.65
C LEU A 110 -2.52 5.86 -4.33
N ILE A 111 -3.30 5.47 -5.34
CA ILE A 111 -4.59 4.80 -5.12
C ILE A 111 -4.38 3.30 -5.06
N VAL A 112 -3.77 2.69 -6.08
CA VAL A 112 -3.54 1.24 -6.05
C VAL A 112 -2.51 0.88 -4.97
N GLY A 113 -1.46 1.68 -4.79
CA GLY A 113 -0.47 1.52 -3.71
C GLY A 113 -1.06 1.51 -2.31
N SER A 114 -2.05 2.37 -2.04
CA SER A 114 -2.71 2.45 -0.72
C SER A 114 -3.73 1.34 -0.45
N MET A 115 -4.01 0.48 -1.44
CA MET A 115 -4.92 -0.65 -1.31
C MET A 115 -4.19 -1.98 -1.53
N MET A 116 -3.68 -2.19 -2.74
CA MET A 116 -2.99 -3.42 -3.13
C MET A 116 -1.61 -3.49 -2.50
N GLY A 117 -0.77 -2.48 -2.72
CA GLY A 117 0.59 -2.43 -2.22
C GLY A 117 0.66 -2.64 -0.71
N VAL A 118 -0.06 -1.84 0.07
CA VAL A 118 -0.13 -1.98 1.54
C VAL A 118 -0.61 -3.37 1.98
N THR A 119 -1.55 -3.98 1.26
CA THR A 119 -2.04 -5.33 1.62
C THR A 119 -0.92 -6.35 1.45
N ILE A 120 -0.19 -6.30 0.34
CA ILE A 120 0.87 -7.27 0.01
C ILE A 120 2.06 -7.13 0.95
N VAL A 121 2.60 -5.92 1.13
CA VAL A 121 3.87 -5.73 1.85
C VAL A 121 3.71 -5.48 3.34
N PHE A 122 2.51 -5.14 3.81
CA PHE A 122 2.29 -4.80 5.20
C PHE A 122 1.22 -5.67 5.86
N THR A 123 -0.02 -5.63 5.37
CA THR A 123 -1.14 -6.32 6.05
C THR A 123 -0.90 -7.83 6.15
N ILE A 124 -0.46 -8.49 5.08
CA ILE A 124 -0.25 -9.94 5.08
C ILE A 124 0.90 -10.35 6.04
N PRO A 125 2.14 -9.82 5.92
CA PRO A 125 3.23 -10.27 6.78
C PRO A 125 3.02 -9.89 8.25
N VAL A 126 2.53 -8.68 8.53
CA VAL A 126 2.32 -8.22 9.91
C VAL A 126 1.21 -9.01 10.59
N ALA A 127 0.08 -9.23 9.91
CA ALA A 127 -1.01 -9.99 10.51
C ALA A 127 -0.62 -11.45 10.75
N LEU A 128 0.08 -12.10 9.82
CA LEU A 128 0.58 -13.47 10.00
C LEU A 128 1.67 -13.58 11.08
N GLY A 129 2.44 -12.52 11.32
CA GLY A 129 3.44 -12.48 12.39
C GLY A 129 2.84 -12.37 13.80
N ILE A 130 1.60 -11.89 13.93
CA ILE A 130 0.94 -11.61 15.22
C ILE A 130 -0.14 -12.65 15.53
N ILE A 131 -0.88 -13.11 14.53
CA ILE A 131 -2.07 -13.95 14.72
C ILE A 131 -1.73 -15.40 15.11
N GLU A 132 -2.63 -16.07 15.83
CA GLU A 132 -2.49 -17.48 16.18
C GLU A 132 -2.68 -18.39 14.97
N LYS A 133 -1.95 -19.52 14.93
CA LYS A 133 -1.93 -20.45 13.78
C LYS A 133 -3.31 -20.97 13.38
N GLU A 134 -4.19 -21.12 14.35
CA GLU A 134 -5.57 -21.62 14.18
C GLU A 134 -6.42 -20.63 13.37
N ASP A 135 -6.11 -19.34 13.47
CA ASP A 135 -6.85 -18.25 12.83
C ASP A 135 -6.29 -17.86 11.45
N HIS A 136 -5.18 -18.44 11.01
CA HIS A 136 -4.57 -18.14 9.70
C HIS A 136 -5.56 -18.30 8.54
N LYS A 137 -6.45 -19.29 8.63
CA LYS A 137 -7.48 -19.52 7.61
C LYS A 137 -8.44 -18.34 7.52
N PHE A 138 -8.95 -17.85 8.64
CA PHE A 138 -9.89 -16.74 8.68
C PHE A 138 -9.23 -15.45 8.20
N LEU A 139 -7.98 -15.20 8.61
CA LEU A 139 -7.19 -14.08 8.12
C LEU A 139 -7.02 -14.14 6.59
N ALA A 140 -6.56 -15.27 6.06
CA ALA A 140 -6.35 -15.44 4.63
C ALA A 140 -7.63 -15.18 3.83
N MET A 141 -8.75 -15.77 4.27
CA MET A 141 -10.05 -15.57 3.61
C MET A 141 -10.50 -14.11 3.64
N GLY A 142 -10.38 -13.45 4.79
CA GLY A 142 -10.77 -12.04 4.94
C GLY A 142 -9.92 -11.11 4.07
N VAL A 143 -8.59 -11.27 4.12
CA VAL A 143 -7.66 -10.44 3.34
C VAL A 143 -7.87 -10.66 1.84
N LEU A 144 -7.94 -11.91 1.38
CA LEU A 144 -8.11 -12.21 -0.04
C LEU A 144 -9.48 -11.76 -0.57
N ALA A 145 -10.55 -11.88 0.23
CA ALA A 145 -11.84 -11.29 -0.10
C ALA A 145 -11.75 -9.76 -0.25
N GLY A 146 -10.99 -9.10 0.64
CA GLY A 146 -10.66 -7.68 0.51
C GLY A 146 -9.95 -7.37 -0.81
N VAL A 147 -8.91 -8.14 -1.15
CA VAL A 147 -8.15 -7.97 -2.40
C VAL A 147 -9.04 -8.06 -3.64
N ILE A 148 -10.02 -8.96 -3.66
CA ILE A 148 -10.97 -9.10 -4.78
C ILE A 148 -11.76 -7.80 -5.03
N THR A 149 -12.01 -7.01 -3.98
CA THR A 149 -12.78 -5.76 -4.08
C THR A 149 -11.92 -4.53 -4.41
N ILE A 150 -10.59 -4.66 -4.41
CA ILE A 150 -9.67 -3.55 -4.72
C ILE A 150 -9.94 -2.89 -6.07
N PRO A 151 -10.19 -3.61 -7.19
CA PRO A 151 -10.50 -2.96 -8.46
C PRO A 151 -11.68 -1.99 -8.38
N LEU A 152 -12.70 -2.31 -7.58
CA LEU A 152 -13.87 -1.45 -7.40
C LEU A 152 -13.50 -0.20 -6.60
N GLY A 153 -12.76 -0.35 -5.51
CA GLY A 153 -12.31 0.79 -4.70
C GLY A 153 -11.35 1.69 -5.47
N ALA A 154 -10.41 1.12 -6.23
CA ALA A 154 -9.49 1.86 -7.06
C ALA A 154 -10.21 2.57 -8.22
N PHE A 155 -11.23 1.96 -8.82
CA PHE A 155 -12.06 2.61 -9.83
C PHE A 155 -12.77 3.85 -9.26
N VAL A 156 -13.51 3.68 -8.16
CA VAL A 156 -14.22 4.80 -7.52
C VAL A 156 -13.24 5.86 -7.03
N GLY A 157 -12.15 5.46 -6.38
CA GLY A 157 -11.11 6.37 -5.92
C GLY A 157 -10.48 7.17 -7.06
N GLY A 158 -10.22 6.52 -8.21
CA GLY A 158 -9.68 7.19 -9.39
C GLY A 158 -10.63 8.25 -9.97
N LEU A 159 -11.92 7.94 -10.01
CA LEU A 159 -12.94 8.90 -10.46
C LEU A 159 -13.09 10.09 -9.50
N VAL A 160 -13.13 9.82 -8.20
CA VAL A 160 -13.22 10.87 -7.17
C VAL A 160 -11.97 11.77 -7.18
N ALA A 161 -10.80 11.20 -7.47
CA ALA A 161 -9.56 11.95 -7.66
C ALA A 161 -9.52 12.78 -8.96
N GLY A 162 -10.53 12.66 -9.83
CA GLY A 162 -10.64 13.43 -11.07
C GLY A 162 -9.84 12.86 -12.25
N PHE A 163 -9.42 11.59 -12.18
CA PHE A 163 -8.71 10.96 -13.28
C PHE A 163 -9.63 10.62 -14.46
N PRO A 164 -9.14 10.66 -15.72
CA PRO A 164 -9.90 10.27 -16.88
C PRO A 164 -10.37 8.81 -16.81
N ILE A 165 -11.66 8.58 -16.99
CA ILE A 165 -12.29 7.26 -16.83
C ILE A 165 -11.63 6.17 -17.71
N ILE A 166 -11.26 6.52 -18.95
CA ILE A 166 -10.62 5.59 -19.89
C ILE A 166 -9.22 5.20 -19.41
N MET A 167 -8.46 6.14 -18.84
CA MET A 167 -7.14 5.88 -18.26
C MET A 167 -7.27 4.93 -17.06
N VAL A 168 -8.22 5.21 -16.16
CA VAL A 168 -8.49 4.36 -14.98
C VAL A 168 -8.87 2.94 -15.40
N LEU A 169 -9.81 2.80 -16.34
CA LEU A 169 -10.27 1.48 -16.80
C LEU A 169 -9.15 0.64 -17.43
N LYS A 170 -8.33 1.23 -18.30
CA LYS A 170 -7.18 0.54 -18.91
C LYS A 170 -6.17 0.08 -17.87
N ASN A 171 -5.83 0.96 -16.95
CA ASN A 171 -4.84 0.69 -15.91
C ASN A 171 -5.33 -0.29 -14.83
N LEU A 172 -6.63 -0.49 -14.70
CA LEU A 172 -7.21 -1.50 -13.81
C LEU A 172 -7.21 -2.91 -14.39
N ILE A 173 -6.99 -3.11 -15.70
CA ILE A 173 -7.03 -4.44 -16.33
C ILE A 173 -6.14 -5.45 -15.59
N PRO A 174 -4.85 -5.16 -15.28
CA PRO A 174 -4.00 -6.12 -14.56
C PRO A 174 -4.54 -6.46 -13.17
N ILE A 175 -5.08 -5.47 -12.45
CA ILE A 175 -5.60 -5.64 -11.09
C ILE A 175 -6.90 -6.48 -11.11
N VAL A 176 -7.76 -6.26 -12.09
CA VAL A 176 -8.98 -7.06 -12.30
C VAL A 176 -8.63 -8.52 -12.60
N ILE A 177 -7.59 -8.77 -13.42
CA ILE A 177 -7.12 -10.14 -13.70
C ILE A 177 -6.66 -10.82 -12.40
N ILE A 178 -5.84 -10.13 -11.58
CA ILE A 178 -5.38 -10.66 -10.30
C ILE A 178 -6.58 -10.96 -9.38
N ALA A 179 -7.51 -10.02 -9.24
CA ALA A 179 -8.71 -10.21 -8.42
C ALA A 179 -9.56 -11.39 -8.89
N ALA A 180 -9.74 -11.56 -10.21
CA ALA A 180 -10.47 -12.67 -10.79
C ALA A 180 -9.77 -14.02 -10.53
N LEU A 181 -8.44 -14.08 -10.65
CA LEU A 181 -7.66 -15.27 -10.34
C LEU A 181 -7.77 -15.67 -8.87
N ILE A 182 -7.71 -14.69 -7.96
CA ILE A 182 -7.90 -14.93 -6.52
C ILE A 182 -9.32 -15.42 -6.24
N ALA A 183 -10.34 -14.79 -6.82
CA ALA A 183 -11.74 -15.20 -6.66
C ALA A 183 -11.98 -16.64 -7.15
N LEU A 184 -11.47 -16.99 -8.34
CA LEU A 184 -11.55 -18.34 -8.88
C LEU A 184 -10.76 -19.34 -8.03
N GLY A 185 -9.60 -18.95 -7.54
CA GLY A 185 -8.76 -19.75 -6.66
C GLY A 185 -9.46 -20.05 -5.34
N LEU A 186 -10.06 -19.05 -4.69
CA LEU A 186 -10.85 -19.25 -3.47
C LEU A 186 -12.07 -20.14 -3.72
N TRP A 187 -12.73 -19.99 -4.87
CA TRP A 187 -13.93 -20.78 -5.17
C TRP A 187 -13.61 -22.27 -5.43
N LYS A 188 -12.54 -22.59 -6.16
CA LYS A 188 -12.22 -23.97 -6.57
C LYS A 188 -11.13 -24.65 -5.75
N PHE A 189 -10.21 -23.88 -5.15
CA PHE A 189 -8.98 -24.37 -4.53
C PHE A 189 -8.65 -23.65 -3.21
N GLU A 190 -9.67 -23.38 -2.39
CA GLU A 190 -9.56 -22.63 -1.12
C GLU A 190 -8.34 -23.04 -0.29
N ASN A 191 -8.21 -24.35 0.01
CA ASN A 191 -7.10 -24.86 0.83
C ASN A 191 -5.71 -24.58 0.22
N ALA A 192 -5.59 -24.63 -1.10
CA ALA A 192 -4.32 -24.36 -1.78
C ALA A 192 -3.98 -22.87 -1.73
N ILE A 193 -4.97 -22.00 -1.93
CA ILE A 193 -4.79 -20.54 -1.85
C ILE A 193 -4.47 -20.10 -0.42
N VAL A 194 -5.17 -20.62 0.59
CA VAL A 194 -4.89 -20.32 2.01
C VAL A 194 -3.48 -20.78 2.40
N LYS A 195 -3.06 -21.96 1.92
CA LYS A 195 -1.69 -22.44 2.13
C LYS A 195 -0.67 -21.54 1.44
N GLY A 196 -0.92 -21.13 0.20
CA GLY A 196 -0.09 -20.19 -0.55
C GLY A 196 0.05 -18.84 0.16
N PHE A 197 -1.06 -18.28 0.63
CA PHE A 197 -1.09 -17.06 1.45
C PHE A 197 -0.22 -17.18 2.70
N THR A 198 -0.36 -18.28 3.44
CA THR A 198 0.39 -18.53 4.68
C THR A 198 1.89 -18.70 4.42
N VAL A 199 2.28 -19.23 3.26
CA VAL A 199 3.69 -19.36 2.86
C VAL A 199 4.24 -18.02 2.38
N PHE A 200 3.46 -17.25 1.63
CA PHE A 200 3.87 -15.95 1.10
C PHE A 200 4.17 -14.92 2.19
N GLY A 201 3.39 -14.90 3.27
CA GLY A 201 3.58 -13.92 4.35
C GLY A 201 4.54 -14.35 5.45
N LYS A 202 5.23 -15.48 5.32
CA LYS A 202 6.33 -15.90 6.20
C LYS A 202 7.67 -15.51 5.60
#